data_AF-A0A4Q3N9D1-F1
#
_entry.id   AF-A0A4Q3N9D1-F1
#
_cell.length_a   1.000
_cell.length_b   1.000
_cell.length_c   1.000
_cell.angle_alpha   90.00
_cell.angle_beta   90.00
_cell.angle_gamma   90.00
#
_symmetry.space_group_name_H-M   'P 1'
#
loop_
_entity.id
_entity.type
_entity.pdbx_description
1 polymer ?
#
loop_
_entity_poly.entity_id
_entity_poly.type
_entity_poly.pdbx_seq_one_letter_code
_entity_poly.pdbx_strand_id
1 'polypeptide(L)' 'MKRFSRLFSELDSTTSTNAKVEALQRYFGEAPPADAAWAVYFLAGGKPRQVVATARLRNLACEVAGIPEWL' A
#
# COMPACT_ATOMS: atom_id res chain seq x y z
N MET A 1 3.79 -3.13 -7.86
CA MET A 1 3.07 -2.07 -7.07
C MET A 1 1.61 -1.79 -7.43
N LYS A 2 1.17 -1.54 -8.69
CA LYS A 2 -0.27 -1.28 -9.00
C LYS A 2 -1.23 -2.39 -8.54
N ARG A 3 -0.75 -3.64 -8.54
CA ARG A 3 -1.50 -4.79 -8.01
C ARG A 3 -1.66 -4.73 -6.49
N PHE A 4 -0.60 -4.32 -5.79
CA PHE A 4 -0.62 -4.20 -4.33
C PHE A 4 -1.56 -3.08 -3.88
N SER A 5 -1.56 -1.92 -4.55
CA SER A 5 -2.53 -0.85 -4.24
C SER A 5 -3.97 -1.32 -4.42
N ARG A 6 -4.26 -2.13 -5.45
CA ARG A 6 -5.58 -2.72 -5.66
C ARG A 6 -5.96 -3.70 -4.54
N LEU A 7 -5.05 -4.59 -4.17
CA LEU A 7 -5.25 -5.50 -3.03
C LEU A 7 -5.56 -4.70 -1.77
N PHE A 8 -4.76 -3.67 -1.47
CA PHE A 8 -4.93 -2.87 -0.26
C PHE A 8 -6.30 -2.19 -0.20
N SER A 9 -6.75 -1.57 -1.31
CA SER A 9 -8.09 -1.01 -1.40
C SER A 9 -9.19 -2.05 -1.25
N GLU A 10 -9.03 -3.25 -1.83
CA GLU A 10 -10.00 -4.34 -1.69
C GLU A 10 -10.12 -4.82 -0.24
N LEU A 11 -8.99 -4.99 0.46
CA LEU A 11 -8.95 -5.37 1.87
C LEU A 11 -9.59 -4.33 2.80
N ASP A 12 -9.41 -3.04 2.51
CA ASP A 12 -9.97 -1.94 3.31
C ASP A 12 -11.47 -1.77 3.07
N SER A 13 -11.94 -2.07 1.86
CA SER A 13 -13.36 -1.96 1.50
C SER A 13 -14.28 -3.02 2.11
N THR A 14 -13.73 -4.02 2.81
CA THR A 14 -14.50 -5.15 3.33
C THR A 14 -14.18 -5.48 4.80
N THR A 15 -15.19 -5.95 5.52
CA THR A 15 -15.05 -6.49 6.88
C THR A 15 -15.08 -8.02 6.92
N SER A 16 -15.41 -8.68 5.81
CA SER A 16 -15.49 -10.15 5.73
C SER A 16 -14.11 -10.80 5.69
N THR A 17 -13.82 -11.66 6.67
CA THR A 17 -12.56 -12.42 6.74
C THR A 17 -12.36 -13.28 5.49
N ASN A 18 -13.41 -13.97 5.03
CA ASN A 18 -13.32 -14.85 3.86
C ASN A 18 -13.00 -14.07 2.58
N ALA A 19 -13.62 -12.90 2.40
CA ALA A 19 -13.33 -12.02 1.26
C ALA A 19 -11.88 -11.54 1.28
N LYS A 20 -11.34 -11.20 2.46
CA LYS A 20 -9.93 -10.83 2.61
C LYS A 20 -9.00 -11.99 2.26
N VAL A 21 -9.31 -13.20 2.74
CA VAL A 21 -8.53 -14.41 2.43
C VAL A 21 -8.52 -14.70 0.93
N GLU A 22 -9.66 -14.59 0.26
CA GLU A 22 -9.76 -14.77 -1.20
C GLU A 22 -8.92 -13.75 -1.96
N ALA A 23 -9.01 -12.46 -1.60
CA ALA A 23 -8.22 -11.41 -2.23
C ALA A 23 -6.71 -11.63 -2.05
N LEU A 24 -6.28 -12.08 -0.87
CA LEU A 24 -4.88 -12.43 -0.59
C LEU A 24 -4.43 -13.62 -1.44
N GLN A 25 -5.20 -14.69 -1.52
CA GLN A 25 -4.88 -15.87 -2.33
C GLN A 25 -4.69 -15.48 -3.80
N ARG A 26 -5.63 -14.72 -4.37
CA ARG A 26 -5.55 -14.23 -5.75
C ARG A 26 -4.31 -13.37 -5.97
N TYR A 27 -4.03 -12.41 -5.08
CA TYR A 27 -2.85 -11.57 -5.21
C TYR A 27 -1.55 -12.38 -5.18
N PHE A 28 -1.41 -13.31 -4.23
CA PHE A 28 -0.18 -14.09 -4.09
C PHE A 28 -0.01 -15.15 -5.19
N GLY A 29 -1.09 -15.61 -5.81
CA GLY A 29 -1.03 -16.49 -6.98
C GLY A 29 -0.53 -15.80 -8.25
N GLU A 30 -0.72 -14.47 -8.37
CA GLU A 30 -0.39 -13.71 -9.57
C GLU A 30 0.85 -12.82 -9.43
N ALA A 31 1.18 -12.38 -8.21
CA ALA A 31 2.24 -11.41 -7.97
C ALA A 31 3.65 -12.02 -8.20
N PRO A 32 4.58 -11.27 -8.81
CA PRO A 32 5.99 -11.66 -8.83
C PRO A 32 6.51 -11.89 -7.41
N PRO A 33 7.42 -12.86 -7.18
CA PRO A 33 7.90 -13.19 -5.83
C PRO A 33 8.46 -11.99 -5.04
N ALA A 34 9.14 -11.06 -5.71
CA ALA A 34 9.65 -9.84 -5.07
C ALA A 34 8.53 -8.92 -4.56
N ASP A 35 7.48 -8.70 -5.36
CA ASP A 35 6.31 -7.90 -4.97
C ASP A 35 5.49 -8.61 -3.87
N ALA A 36 5.42 -9.94 -3.92
CA ALA A 36 4.76 -10.75 -2.90
C ALA A 36 5.46 -10.64 -1.54
N ALA A 37 6.80 -10.74 -1.50
CA ALA A 37 7.59 -10.59 -0.29
C ALA A 37 7.37 -9.22 0.38
N TRP A 38 7.34 -8.15 -0.42
CA TRP A 38 7.02 -6.81 0.07
C TRP A 38 5.60 -6.72 0.62
N ALA A 39 4.60 -7.28 -0.07
CA ALA A 39 3.22 -7.26 0.40
C ALA A 39 3.07 -7.96 1.76
N VAL A 40 3.70 -9.12 1.95
CA VAL A 40 3.70 -9.82 3.25
C VAL A 40 4.35 -8.95 4.33
N TYR A 41 5.51 -8.36 4.05
CA TYR A 41 6.21 -7.49 5.00
C TYR A 41 5.31 -6.33 5.46
N PHE A 42 4.68 -5.61 4.53
CA PHE A 42 3.80 -4.48 4.86
C PHE A 42 2.54 -4.90 5.61
N LEU A 43 1.87 -5.97 5.17
CA LEU A 43 0.62 -6.44 5.79
C LEU A 43 0.85 -7.04 7.19
N ALA A 44 2.05 -7.54 7.48
CA ALA A 44 2.47 -7.96 8.81
C ALA A 44 2.84 -6.78 9.73
N GLY A 45 2.65 -5.52 9.30
CA GLY A 45 2.99 -4.32 10.06
C GLY A 45 4.43 -3.85 9.90
N GLY A 46 5.18 -4.44 8.95
CA GLY A 46 6.53 -4.02 8.62
C GLY A 46 6.56 -2.59 8.10
N LYS A 47 7.40 -1.76 8.72
CA LYS A 47 7.62 -0.36 8.31
C LYS A 47 9.05 -0.22 7.80
N PRO A 48 9.25 0.08 6.51
CA PRO A 48 10.58 0.33 5.99
C PRO A 48 11.16 1.55 6.70
N ARG A 49 12.48 1.53 6.90
CA ARG A 49 13.20 2.66 7.48
C ARG A 49 12.87 3.92 6.68
N GLN A 50 12.61 5.02 7.38
CA GLN A 50 12.30 6.29 6.75
C GLN A 50 13.49 6.75 5.91
N VAL A 51 13.33 6.70 4.58
CA VAL A 51 14.35 7.12 3.61
C VAL A 51 14.24 8.61 3.26
N VAL A 52 13.05 9.21 3.46
CA VAL A 52 12.78 10.62 3.18
C VAL A 52 12.06 11.25 4.36
N ALA A 53 12.47 12.45 4.76
CA ALA A 53 11.81 13.21 5.81
C ALA A 53 10.33 13.45 5.47
N THR A 54 9.43 13.25 6.44
CA THR A 54 7.98 13.35 6.23
C THR A 54 7.58 14.73 5.71
N ALA A 55 8.24 15.79 6.17
CA ALA A 55 8.02 17.15 5.67
C ALA A 55 8.30 17.28 4.16
N ARG A 56 9.37 16.63 3.67
CA ARG A 56 9.69 16.62 2.24
C ARG A 56 8.66 15.85 1.42
N LEU A 57 8.14 14.74 1.95
CA LEU A 57 7.07 13.99 1.30
C LEU A 57 5.77 14.81 1.22
N ARG A 58 5.40 15.51 2.30
CA ARG A 58 4.22 16.39 2.32
C ARG A 58 4.35 17.50 1.28
N ASN A 59 5.46 18.23 1.28
CA ASN A 59 5.65 19.36 0.36
C ASN A 59 5.59 18.89 -1.10
N LEU A 60 6.23 17.77 -1.42
CA LEU A 60 6.16 17.18 -2.76
C LEU A 60 4.72 16.77 -3.13
N ALA A 61 3.97 16.20 -2.19
CA ALA A 61 2.57 15.83 -2.44
C ALA A 61 1.70 17.07 -2.71
N CYS A 62 1.87 18.16 -1.96
CA CYS A 62 1.18 19.43 -2.18
C CYS A 62 1.52 20.03 -3.55
N GLU A 63 2.82 20.05 -3.92
CA GLU A 63 3.29 20.52 -5.23
C GLU A 63 2.68 19.72 -6.38
N VAL A 64 2.68 18.38 -6.30
CA VAL A 64 2.13 17.51 -7.34
C VAL A 64 0.61 17.62 -7.45
N ALA A 65 -0.08 17.78 -6.32
CA ALA A 65 -1.53 17.92 -6.29
C ALA A 65 -2.00 19.36 -6.61
N GLY A 66 -1.10 20.34 -6.67
CA GLY A 66 -1.44 21.75 -6.90
C GLY A 66 -2.24 22.38 -5.76
N ILE A 67 -2.07 21.87 -4.53
CA ILE A 67 -2.76 22.36 -3.33
C ILE A 67 -1.78 23.12 -2.43
N PRO A 68 -2.26 24.12 -1.67
CA PRO A 68 -1.41 24.82 -0.73
C PRO A 68 -1.05 23.93 0.47
N GLU A 69 0.11 24.16 1.09
CA GLU A 69 0.63 23.33 2.20
C GLU A 69 -0.27 23.31 3.44
N TRP A 70 -1.14 24.31 3.60
CA TRP A 70 -2.07 24.40 4.73
C TRP A 70 -3.32 23.52 4.59
N LEU A 71 -3.54 22.90 3.43
CA LEU A 71 -4.61 21.94 3.14
C LEU A 71 -4.13 20.50 3.34
#